data_AF-A0A7C7NEZ9-F1
#
_entry.id   AF-A0A7C7NEZ9-F1
#
_cell.length_a   1.000
_cell.length_b   1.000
_cell.length_c   1.000
_cell.angle_alpha   90.00
_cell.angle_beta   90.00
_cell.angle_gamma   90.00
#
_symmetry.space_group_name_H-M   'P 1'
#
loop_
_entity.id
_entity.type
_entity.pdbx_description
1 polymer ?
#
loop_
_entity_poly.entity_id
_entity_poly.type
_entity_poly.pdbx_seq_one_letter_code
_entity_poly.pdbx_strand_id
1 'polypeptide(L)'
;MTTINQELFQLAMSEEARPLMDLVKKHCEENIAPIQQEFYDLHNEKEDRWSWHPRQLELLEGAKDKARELGLWNFFLPDNDGNIGEGLTNLDYAYIADDLGKYPLAS
;
A
#
# COMPACT_ATOMS: atom_id res chain seq x y z
N MET A 1 -15.01 15.18 39.78
CA MET A 1 -15.43 14.75 38.43
C MET A 1 -14.16 14.67 37.60
N THR A 2 -13.83 13.50 37.07
CA THR A 2 -12.65 13.33 36.21
C THR A 2 -12.97 13.98 34.87
N THR A 3 -12.21 14.98 34.46
CA THR A 3 -12.35 15.60 33.14
C THR A 3 -12.03 14.54 32.09
N ILE A 4 -13.00 14.21 31.24
CA ILE A 4 -12.79 13.27 30.14
C ILE A 4 -11.88 13.94 29.11
N ASN A 5 -10.76 13.29 28.77
CA ASN A 5 -9.93 13.74 27.66
C ASN A 5 -10.67 13.46 26.34
N GLN A 6 -11.16 14.51 25.69
CA GLN A 6 -11.89 14.42 24.42
C GLN A 6 -11.00 13.92 23.27
N GLU A 7 -9.68 14.10 23.35
CA GLU A 7 -8.74 13.66 22.32
C GLU A 7 -8.72 12.14 22.16
N LEU A 8 -9.06 11.37 23.21
CA LEU A 8 -9.16 9.91 23.14
C LEU A 8 -10.25 9.41 22.19
N PHE A 9 -11.18 10.29 21.78
CA PHE A 9 -12.26 9.97 20.85
C PHE A 9 -11.99 10.51 19.43
N GLN A 10 -10.83 11.13 19.20
CA GLN A 10 -10.42 11.53 17.86
C GLN A 10 -9.84 10.31 17.13
N LEU A 11 -10.57 9.80 16.14
CA LEU A 11 -10.18 8.64 15.34
C LEU A 11 -9.75 9.01 13.91
N ALA A 12 -9.56 10.29 13.62
CA ALA A 12 -9.03 10.74 12.34
C ALA A 12 -7.54 10.35 12.18
N MET A 13 -7.12 10.14 10.93
CA MET A 13 -5.70 10.06 10.56
C MET A 13 -4.98 11.35 10.95
N SER A 14 -3.72 11.24 11.37
CA SER A 14 -2.82 12.36 11.61
C SER A 14 -2.54 13.17 10.34
N GLU A 15 -2.30 14.47 10.48
CA GLU A 15 -1.96 15.32 9.33
C GLU A 15 -0.58 14.94 8.76
N GLU A 16 0.30 14.43 9.61
CA GLU A 16 1.64 13.95 9.28
C GLU A 16 1.62 12.71 8.38
N ALA A 17 0.60 11.85 8.49
CA ALA A 17 0.47 10.64 7.67
C ALA A 17 -0.21 10.89 6.30
N ARG A 18 -0.87 12.04 6.10
CA ARG A 18 -1.56 12.35 4.83
C ARG A 18 -0.67 12.32 3.59
N PRO A 19 0.57 12.87 3.60
CA PRO A 19 1.43 12.82 2.43
C PRO A 19 1.76 11.38 2.00
N LEU A 20 1.94 10.47 2.96
CA LEU A 20 2.14 9.05 2.68
C LEU A 20 0.87 8.42 2.09
N MET A 21 -0.30 8.72 2.65
CA MET A 21 -1.59 8.25 2.12
C MET A 21 -1.81 8.69 0.67
N ASP A 22 -1.54 9.96 0.35
CA ASP A 22 -1.69 10.48 -1.00
C ASP A 22 -0.69 9.84 -1.99
N LEU A 23 0.53 9.55 -1.52
CA LEU A 23 1.53 8.85 -2.32
C LEU A 23 1.13 7.39 -2.59
N VAL A 24 0.56 6.70 -1.60
CA VAL A 24 0.02 5.34 -1.75
C VAL A 24 -1.12 5.33 -2.77
N LYS A 25 -2.08 6.24 -2.66
CA LYS A 25 -3.18 6.40 -3.62
C LYS A 25 -2.68 6.59 -5.03
N LYS A 26 -1.72 7.51 -5.20
CA LYS A 26 -1.13 7.80 -6.49
C LYS A 26 -0.42 6.56 -7.07
N HIS A 27 0.34 5.83 -6.25
CA HIS A 27 0.98 4.60 -6.68
C HIS A 27 -0.04 3.55 -7.14
N CYS A 28 -1.12 3.38 -6.37
CA CYS A 28 -2.21 2.47 -6.71
C CYS A 28 -2.89 2.82 -8.04
N GLU A 29 -3.28 4.08 -8.24
CA GLU A 29 -3.95 4.52 -9.47
C GLU A 29 -3.03 4.47 -10.70
N GLU A 30 -1.79 4.92 -10.57
CA GLU A 30 -0.90 5.10 -11.73
C GLU A 30 -0.11 3.84 -12.09
N ASN A 31 0.19 2.96 -11.13
CA ASN A 31 1.07 1.81 -11.35
C ASN A 31 0.38 0.47 -11.14
N ILE A 32 -0.61 0.39 -10.23
CA ILE A 32 -1.29 -0.87 -9.92
C ILE A 32 -2.55 -1.05 -10.76
N ALA A 33 -3.42 -0.05 -10.80
CA ALA A 33 -4.69 -0.11 -11.52
C ALA A 33 -4.53 -0.53 -13.00
N PRO A 34 -3.55 -0.01 -13.76
CA PRO A 34 -3.41 -0.35 -15.18
C PRO A 34 -3.02 -1.80 -15.43
N ILE A 35 -2.35 -2.47 -14.48
CA ILE A 35 -1.84 -3.83 -14.67
C ILE A 35 -2.82 -4.92 -14.24
N GLN A 36 -3.87 -4.58 -13.48
CA GLN A 36 -4.75 -5.59 -12.85
C GLN A 36 -5.46 -6.47 -13.87
N GLN A 37 -6.07 -5.86 -14.89
CA GLN A 37 -6.85 -6.61 -15.89
C GLN A 37 -5.96 -7.61 -16.63
N GLU A 38 -4.82 -7.16 -17.16
CA GLU A 38 -3.83 -8.02 -17.83
C GLU A 38 -3.35 -9.13 -16.88
N PHE A 39 -3.00 -8.78 -15.64
CA PHE A 39 -2.52 -9.73 -14.65
C PHE A 39 -3.53 -10.86 -14.38
N TYR A 40 -4.82 -10.54 -14.27
CA TYR A 40 -5.86 -11.54 -14.02
C TYR A 40 -6.23 -12.35 -15.24
N ASP A 41 -6.26 -11.75 -16.44
CA ASP A 41 -6.57 -12.45 -17.68
C ASP A 41 -5.55 -13.56 -18.00
N LEU A 42 -4.28 -13.30 -17.68
CA LEU A 42 -3.17 -14.26 -17.80
C LEU A 42 -3.36 -15.52 -16.94
N HIS A 43 -4.30 -15.54 -15.98
CA HIS A 43 -4.61 -16.76 -15.23
C HIS A 43 -5.06 -17.91 -16.14
N ASN A 44 -5.74 -17.59 -17.24
CA ASN A 44 -6.23 -18.56 -18.20
C ASN A 44 -5.12 -19.15 -19.10
N GLU A 45 -3.93 -18.53 -19.10
CA GLU A 45 -2.78 -18.92 -19.92
C GLU A 45 -1.73 -19.71 -19.14
N LYS A 46 -1.99 -19.98 -17.85
CA LYS A 46 -1.07 -20.72 -16.99
C LYS A 46 -1.10 -22.22 -17.30
N GLU A 47 0.08 -22.83 -17.32
CA GLU A 47 0.21 -24.30 -17.42
C GLU A 47 -0.27 -25.03 -16.15
N ASP A 48 -0.11 -24.40 -14.99
CA ASP A 48 -0.54 -24.94 -13.70
C ASP A 48 -1.18 -23.84 -12.85
N ARG A 49 -2.23 -24.20 -12.10
CA ARG A 49 -2.97 -23.24 -11.27
C ARG A 49 -2.12 -22.59 -10.17
N TRP A 50 -1.04 -23.24 -9.75
CA TRP A 50 -0.12 -22.77 -8.70
C TRP A 50 1.16 -22.12 -9.25
N SER A 51 1.35 -22.09 -10.56
CA SER A 51 2.47 -21.35 -11.18
C SER A 51 2.11 -19.87 -11.40
N TRP A 52 3.06 -19.08 -11.88
CA TRP A 52 2.79 -17.74 -12.39
C TRP A 52 3.09 -17.72 -13.88
N HIS A 53 2.27 -17.02 -14.66
CA HIS A 53 2.65 -16.72 -16.03
C HIS A 53 3.86 -15.76 -16.01
N PRO A 54 4.88 -15.92 -16.89
CA PRO A 54 6.06 -15.04 -16.89
C PRO A 54 5.71 -13.55 -16.92
N ARG A 55 4.68 -13.18 -17.71
CA ARG A 55 4.18 -11.80 -17.77
C ARG A 55 3.55 -11.31 -16.46
N GLN A 56 2.92 -12.18 -15.66
CA GLN A 56 2.42 -11.79 -14.33
C GLN A 56 3.58 -11.39 -13.40
N LEU A 57 4.70 -12.10 -13.47
CA LEU A 57 5.89 -11.78 -12.70
C LEU A 57 6.51 -10.45 -13.16
N GLU A 58 6.59 -10.21 -14.47
CA GLU A 58 7.09 -8.93 -15.00
C GLU A 58 6.25 -7.73 -14.53
N LEU A 59 4.91 -7.86 -14.56
CA LEU A 59 4.00 -6.82 -14.08
C LEU A 59 4.18 -6.54 -12.58
N LEU A 60 4.28 -7.60 -11.77
CA LEU A 60 4.49 -7.46 -10.32
C LEU A 60 5.85 -6.85 -9.99
N GLU A 61 6.93 -7.28 -10.64
CA GLU A 61 8.24 -6.69 -10.38
C GLU A 61 8.29 -5.21 -10.81
N GLY A 62 7.67 -4.85 -11.94
CA GLY A 62 7.54 -3.45 -12.35
C GLY A 62 6.80 -2.60 -11.31
N ALA A 63 5.69 -3.11 -10.74
CA ALA A 63 4.96 -2.44 -9.67
C ALA A 63 5.81 -2.29 -8.40
N LYS A 64 6.51 -3.34 -7.97
CA LYS A 64 7.39 -3.30 -6.79
C LYS A 64 8.55 -2.33 -6.97
N ASP A 65 9.15 -2.28 -8.16
CA ASP A 65 10.23 -1.33 -8.45
C ASP A 65 9.73 0.11 -8.35
N LYS A 66 8.52 0.40 -8.85
CA LYS A 66 7.89 1.71 -8.65
C LYS A 66 7.61 2.01 -7.19
N ALA A 67 7.14 1.04 -6.40
CA ALA A 67 6.95 1.23 -4.96
C ALA A 67 8.28 1.58 -4.25
N ARG A 68 9.37 0.88 -4.59
CA ARG A 68 10.71 1.15 -4.05
C ARG A 68 11.24 2.52 -4.47
N GLU A 69 11.10 2.90 -5.74
CA GLU A 69 11.47 4.23 -6.26
C GLU A 69 10.75 5.36 -5.51
N LEU A 70 9.48 5.12 -5.14
CA LEU A 70 8.66 6.07 -4.37
C LEU A 70 8.88 6.01 -2.86
N GLY A 71 9.76 5.13 -2.36
CA GLY A 71 9.98 4.93 -0.93
C GLY A 71 8.81 4.27 -0.18
N LEU A 72 7.87 3.65 -0.90
CA LEU A 72 6.72 2.92 -0.36
C LEU A 72 7.06 1.46 0.00
N TRP A 73 8.33 1.17 0.29
CA TRP A 73 8.77 -0.17 0.66
C TRP A 73 9.00 -0.27 2.16
N ASN A 74 8.36 -1.24 2.82
CA ASN A 74 8.50 -1.48 4.27
C ASN A 74 8.17 -0.26 5.15
N PHE A 75 7.38 0.70 4.67
CA PHE A 75 7.01 1.91 5.43
C PHE A 75 6.16 1.61 6.68
N PHE A 76 5.61 0.40 6.80
CA PHE A 76 4.85 -0.06 7.97
C PHE A 76 5.74 -0.52 9.13
N LEU A 77 7.06 -0.65 8.92
CA LEU A 77 7.98 -1.06 9.98
C LEU A 77 8.25 0.11 10.94
N PRO A 78 8.19 -0.11 12.27
CA PRO A 78 8.31 0.95 13.26
C PRO A 78 9.75 1.50 13.47
N ASP A 79 10.78 0.76 13.06
CA ASP A 79 12.20 1.15 13.19
C ASP A 79 12.83 1.34 11.80
N ASN A 80 12.42 2.38 11.07
CA ASN A 80 12.97 2.64 9.74
C ASN A 80 14.11 3.66 9.79
N ASP A 81 15.26 3.30 9.20
CA ASP A 81 16.52 4.08 9.07
C ASP A 81 16.38 5.37 8.23
N GLY A 82 15.33 6.18 8.44
CA GLY A 82 15.06 7.41 7.69
C GLY A 82 14.22 7.23 6.40
N ASN A 83 13.45 6.15 6.30
CA ASN A 83 12.50 5.96 5.19
C ASN A 83 11.15 6.67 5.44
N ILE A 84 10.38 6.88 4.37
CA ILE A 84 9.00 7.36 4.44
C ILE A 84 8.19 6.37 5.30
N GLY A 85 7.52 6.83 6.35
CA GLY A 85 6.76 5.99 7.30
C GLY A 85 7.28 6.00 8.75
N GLU A 86 8.39 6.68 9.03
CA GLU A 86 8.82 6.96 10.40
C GLU A 86 7.69 7.66 11.19
N GLY A 87 7.33 7.11 12.35
CA GLY A 87 6.30 7.68 13.23
C GLY A 87 4.85 7.31 12.88
N LEU A 88 4.62 6.37 11.96
CA LEU A 88 3.26 5.93 11.62
C LEU A 88 2.59 5.21 12.81
N THR A 89 1.42 5.71 13.24
CA THR A 89 0.63 5.04 14.27
C THR A 89 -0.17 3.88 13.69
N ASN A 90 -0.61 2.93 14.53
CA ASN A 90 -1.52 1.87 14.11
C ASN A 90 -2.83 2.41 13.49
N LEU A 91 -3.32 3.56 13.98
CA LEU A 91 -4.53 4.19 13.44
C LEU A 91 -4.27 4.73 12.03
N ASP A 92 -3.15 5.43 11.82
CA ASP A 92 -2.78 5.96 10.50
C ASP A 92 -2.59 4.83 9.49
N TYR A 93 -1.90 3.76 9.89
CA TYR A 93 -1.72 2.60 9.04
C TYR A 93 -3.06 1.92 8.69
N ALA A 94 -4.03 1.88 9.60
CA ALA A 94 -5.34 1.28 9.32
C ALA A 94 -6.06 1.95 8.14
N TYR A 95 -5.97 3.29 8.04
CA TYR A 95 -6.52 4.02 6.89
C TYR A 95 -5.74 3.74 5.60
N ILE A 96 -4.40 3.66 5.66
CA ILE A 96 -3.58 3.33 4.49
C ILE A 96 -3.88 1.91 4.01
N ALA A 97 -4.03 0.95 4.93
CA ALA A 97 -4.35 -0.43 4.63
C ALA A 97 -5.74 -0.61 3.99
N ASP A 98 -6.74 0.19 4.38
CA ASP A 98 -8.05 0.22 3.71
C ASP A 98 -7.90 0.57 2.22
N ASP A 99 -7.05 1.56 1.91
CA ASP A 99 -6.86 2.01 0.53
C ASP A 99 -6.06 1.02 -0.29
N LEU A 100 -4.96 0.49 0.26
CA LEU A 100 -4.22 -0.63 -0.34
C LEU A 100 -5.12 -1.84 -0.61
N GLY A 101 -6.07 -2.15 0.28
CA GLY A 101 -6.99 -3.26 0.14
C GLY A 101 -7.91 -3.18 -1.08
N LYS A 102 -8.08 -1.99 -1.68
CA LYS A 102 -8.83 -1.80 -2.94
C LYS A 102 -8.05 -2.32 -4.16
N TYR A 103 -6.75 -2.53 -4.01
CA TYR A 103 -5.81 -2.92 -5.04
C TYR A 103 -5.05 -4.19 -4.64
N PRO A 104 -5.52 -5.39 -5.02
CA PRO A 104 -4.92 -6.66 -4.59
C PRO A 104 -3.43 -6.86 -4.92
N LEU A 105 -2.88 -6.06 -5.84
CA LEU A 105 -1.47 -6.11 -6.25
C LEU A 105 -0.62 -4.97 -5.66
N ALA A 106 -1.16 -4.15 -4.75
CA ALA A 106 -0.49 -2.96 -4.21
C ALA A 106 0.31 -3.18 -2.91
N SER A 107 0.20 -4.37 -2.29
CA SER A 107 0.85 -4.71 -1.02
C SER A 107 2.02 -5.67 -1.19
#